data_AF-A0A4U0GC26-F1
#
_entry.id   AF-A0A4U0GC26-F1
#
_cell.length_a   1.000
_cell.length_b   1.000
_cell.length_c   1.000
_cell.angle_alpha   90.00
_cell.angle_beta   90.00
_cell.angle_gamma   90.00
#
_symmetry.space_group_name_H-M   'P 1'
#
loop_
_entity.id
_entity.type
_entity.pdbx_description
1 polymer ?
#
loop_
_entity_poly.entity_id
_entity_poly.type
_entity_poly.pdbx_seq_one_letter_code
_entity_poly.pdbx_strand_id
1 'polypeptide(L)'
;MKTHNKILLAGELLVDAEKTYRSGETDGEFAKSILLAGAVIGIVAPLLEEQKIKSSHVQLAEMAARLRGLDVTNLPPKKRGREIGRSIGFYRLVYNSLKHAGDREKVKPSQDLLFDANLKEEAGHLISSAIDDYNKLSLLRRETNLELSDNLLTLLQSGWVA
;
A
#
# COMPACT_ATOMS: atom_id res chain seq x y z
N MET A 1 -19.54 23.14 -0.63
CA MET A 1 -18.26 22.37 -0.66
C MET A 1 -18.04 21.80 0.73
N LYS A 2 -17.61 20.53 0.86
CA LYS A 2 -17.41 19.85 2.15
C LYS A 2 -15.90 19.65 2.38
N THR A 3 -15.44 19.84 3.62
CA THR A 3 -14.07 19.51 4.02
C THR A 3 -13.99 18.02 4.36
N HIS A 4 -12.97 17.31 3.87
CA HIS A 4 -12.79 15.89 4.12
C HIS A 4 -11.46 15.63 4.82
N ASN A 5 -11.47 14.72 5.81
CA ASN A 5 -10.26 14.23 6.44
C ASN A 5 -9.69 13.07 5.62
N LYS A 6 -8.45 13.20 5.14
CA LYS A 6 -7.79 12.19 4.28
C LYS A 6 -7.62 10.84 4.97
N ILE A 7 -7.45 10.80 6.30
CA ILE A 7 -7.32 9.55 7.06
C ILE A 7 -8.66 8.81 7.13
N LEU A 8 -9.76 9.54 7.32
CA LEU A 8 -11.10 8.95 7.32
C LEU A 8 -11.44 8.43 5.93
N LEU A 9 -11.18 9.21 4.88
CA LEU A 9 -11.33 8.76 3.50
C LEU A 9 -10.46 7.54 3.18
N ALA A 10 -9.21 7.51 3.63
CA ALA A 10 -8.35 6.33 3.47
C ALA A 10 -8.93 5.09 4.20
N GLY A 11 -9.61 5.28 5.32
CA GLY A 11 -10.33 4.20 6.01
C GLY A 11 -11.51 3.68 5.19
N GLU A 12 -12.32 4.57 4.62
CA GLU A 12 -13.42 4.22 3.73
C GLU A 12 -12.92 3.45 2.50
N LEU A 13 -11.88 3.94 1.83
CA LEU A 13 -11.26 3.28 0.69
C LEU A 13 -10.69 1.90 1.04
N LEU A 14 -10.17 1.72 2.25
CA LEU A 14 -9.65 0.42 2.70
C LEU A 14 -10.77 -0.60 2.89
N VAL A 15 -11.90 -0.17 3.47
CA VAL A 15 -13.10 -1.01 3.59
C VAL A 15 -13.64 -1.37 2.20
N ASP A 16 -13.68 -0.43 1.27
CA ASP A 16 -14.16 -0.69 -0.09
C ASP A 16 -13.21 -1.61 -0.87
N ALA A 17 -11.89 -1.48 -0.66
CA ALA A 17 -10.91 -2.40 -1.23
C ALA A 17 -11.14 -3.83 -0.74
N GLU A 18 -11.35 -3.99 0.56
CA GLU A 18 -11.60 -5.30 1.17
C GLU A 18 -12.91 -5.94 0.69
N LYS A 19 -14.01 -5.18 0.69
CA LYS A 19 -15.30 -5.68 0.22
C LYS A 19 -15.24 -6.09 -1.24
N THR A 20 -14.64 -5.24 -2.08
CA THR A 20 -14.46 -5.52 -3.51
C THR A 20 -13.61 -6.78 -3.70
N TYR A 21 -12.57 -6.97 -2.89
CA TYR A 21 -11.74 -8.17 -2.95
C TYR A 21 -12.52 -9.43 -2.61
N ARG A 22 -13.26 -9.42 -1.49
CA ARG A 22 -13.98 -10.61 -1.02
C ARG A 22 -15.11 -11.04 -1.95
N SER A 23 -15.80 -10.07 -2.57
CA SER A 23 -16.85 -10.37 -3.54
C SER A 23 -16.34 -10.52 -4.97
N GLY A 24 -15.05 -10.26 -5.21
CA GLY A 24 -14.49 -10.18 -6.55
C GLY A 24 -14.36 -11.55 -7.20
N GLU A 25 -14.83 -11.65 -8.43
CA GLU A 25 -14.71 -12.84 -9.28
C GLU A 25 -13.91 -12.54 -10.56
N THR A 26 -13.66 -11.26 -10.84
CA THR A 26 -13.01 -10.80 -12.07
C THR A 26 -11.70 -10.06 -11.81
N ASP A 27 -10.80 -10.09 -12.79
CA ASP A 27 -9.54 -9.34 -12.78
C ASP A 27 -9.75 -7.83 -12.57
N GLY A 28 -10.84 -7.28 -13.10
CA GLY A 28 -11.19 -5.86 -12.92
C GLY A 28 -11.49 -5.49 -11.47
N GLU A 29 -12.10 -6.39 -10.70
CA GLU A 29 -12.40 -6.19 -9.27
C GLU A 29 -11.15 -6.29 -8.41
N PHE A 30 -10.24 -7.22 -8.74
CA PHE A 30 -8.94 -7.30 -8.08
C PHE A 30 -8.08 -6.08 -8.41
N ALA A 31 -8.07 -5.62 -9.65
CA ALA A 31 -7.42 -4.37 -10.05
C ALA A 31 -7.99 -3.15 -9.31
N LYS A 32 -9.31 -3.06 -9.17
CA LYS A 32 -9.97 -2.01 -8.36
C LYS A 32 -9.51 -2.07 -6.90
N SER A 33 -9.45 -3.26 -6.32
CA SER A 33 -8.99 -3.46 -4.93
C SER A 33 -7.53 -3.02 -4.75
N ILE A 34 -6.65 -3.34 -5.72
CA ILE A 34 -5.25 -2.88 -5.77
C ILE A 34 -5.18 -1.35 -5.81
N LEU A 35 -5.98 -0.71 -6.67
CA LEU A 35 -5.96 0.75 -6.82
C LEU A 35 -6.42 1.45 -5.53
N LEU A 36 -7.47 0.95 -4.90
CA LEU A 36 -7.99 1.47 -3.63
C LEU A 36 -6.95 1.29 -2.50
N ALA A 37 -6.43 0.09 -2.30
CA ALA A 37 -5.41 -0.17 -1.28
C ALA A 37 -4.12 0.63 -1.54
N GLY A 38 -3.71 0.76 -2.80
CA GLY A 38 -2.57 1.59 -3.21
C GLY A 38 -2.76 3.08 -2.89
N ALA A 39 -3.98 3.61 -3.03
CA ALA A 39 -4.32 4.97 -2.61
C ALA A 39 -4.24 5.13 -1.08
N VAL A 40 -4.74 4.15 -0.31
CA VAL A 40 -4.61 4.12 1.15
C VAL A 40 -3.15 4.18 1.58
N ILE A 41 -2.30 3.31 1.01
CA ILE A 41 -0.85 3.33 1.29
C ILE A 41 -0.24 4.70 0.93
N GLY A 42 -0.67 5.31 -0.19
CA GLY A 42 -0.22 6.63 -0.61
C GLY A 42 -0.57 7.77 0.36
N ILE A 43 -1.67 7.63 1.12
CA ILE A 43 -2.10 8.59 2.14
C ILE A 43 -1.41 8.30 3.48
N VAL A 44 -1.34 7.03 3.88
CA VAL A 44 -0.89 6.60 5.20
C VAL A 44 0.63 6.64 5.33
N ALA A 45 1.36 6.18 4.32
CA ALA A 45 2.80 6.02 4.43
C ALA A 45 3.57 7.33 4.70
N PRO A 46 3.26 8.47 4.06
CA PRO A 46 3.93 9.73 4.38
C PRO A 46 3.73 10.18 5.83
N LEU A 47 2.55 9.89 6.41
CA LEU A 47 2.25 10.24 7.80
C LEU A 47 3.01 9.34 8.79
N LEU A 48 3.19 8.06 8.45
CA LEU A 48 4.05 7.18 9.24
C LEU A 48 5.52 7.64 9.17
N GLU A 49 5.98 8.05 7.98
CA GLU A 49 7.34 8.54 7.75
C GLU A 49 7.63 9.82 8.56
N GLU A 50 6.70 10.78 8.56
CA GLU A 50 6.79 12.00 9.38
C GLU A 50 7.03 11.66 10.86
N GLN A 51 6.47 10.56 11.33
CA GLN A 51 6.58 10.07 12.71
C GLN A 51 7.71 9.04 12.91
N LYS A 52 8.59 8.88 11.92
CA LYS A 52 9.71 7.92 11.93
C LYS A 52 9.27 6.46 12.11
N ILE A 53 8.01 6.14 11.82
CA ILE A 53 7.48 4.78 11.81
C ILE A 53 7.64 4.21 10.40
N LYS A 54 8.20 3.00 10.29
CA LYS A 54 8.35 2.33 9.00
C LYS A 54 7.03 1.71 8.56
N SER A 55 6.63 2.05 7.34
CA SER A 55 5.53 1.39 6.63
C SER A 55 5.84 -0.09 6.35
N SER A 56 4.82 -0.91 6.14
CA SER A 56 4.94 -2.36 5.93
C SER A 56 5.74 -2.65 4.65
N HIS A 57 5.53 -1.85 3.60
CA HIS A 57 6.30 -1.99 2.37
C HIS A 57 7.79 -1.63 2.54
N VAL A 58 8.14 -0.67 3.41
CA VAL A 58 9.55 -0.38 3.74
C VAL A 58 10.16 -1.56 4.50
N GLN A 59 9.43 -2.12 5.46
CA GLN A 59 9.89 -3.27 6.24
C GLN A 59 10.11 -4.52 5.36
N LEU A 60 9.16 -4.81 4.47
CA LEU A 60 9.26 -5.91 3.50
C LEU A 60 10.41 -5.70 2.51
N ALA A 61 10.62 -4.48 2.03
CA ALA A 61 11.75 -4.14 1.17
C ALA A 61 13.10 -4.34 1.89
N GLU A 62 13.21 -3.93 3.15
CA GLU A 62 14.40 -4.18 3.98
C GLU A 62 14.64 -5.67 4.21
N MET A 63 13.58 -6.44 4.48
CA MET A 63 13.66 -7.89 4.65
C MET A 63 14.10 -8.59 3.36
N ALA A 64 13.52 -8.23 2.21
CA ALA A 64 13.91 -8.77 0.91
C ALA A 64 15.38 -8.47 0.58
N ALA A 65 15.85 -7.26 0.88
CA ALA A 65 17.25 -6.90 0.71
C ALA A 65 18.17 -7.71 1.64
N ARG A 66 17.79 -7.91 2.91
CA ARG A 66 18.53 -8.78 3.85
C ARG A 66 18.61 -10.23 3.36
N LEU A 67 17.50 -10.79 2.86
CA LEU A 67 17.47 -12.15 2.30
C LEU A 67 18.37 -12.31 1.08
N ARG A 68 18.63 -11.23 0.34
CA ARG A 68 19.60 -11.17 -0.78
C ARG A 68 21.05 -10.94 -0.32
N GLY A 69 21.33 -10.98 0.98
CA GLY A 69 22.66 -10.76 1.54
C GLY A 69 23.12 -9.29 1.52
N LEU A 70 22.21 -8.34 1.26
CA LEU A 70 22.51 -6.91 1.33
C LEU A 70 22.27 -6.42 2.76
N ASP A 71 23.34 -6.04 3.46
CA ASP A 71 23.23 -5.37 4.76
C ASP A 71 22.83 -3.90 4.58
N VAL A 72 21.54 -3.69 4.34
CA VAL A 72 20.95 -2.35 4.19
C VAL A 72 21.07 -1.51 5.47
N THR A 73 21.23 -2.15 6.63
CA THR A 73 21.36 -1.49 7.94
C THR A 73 22.67 -0.75 8.14
N ASN A 74 23.72 -1.13 7.41
CA ASN A 74 25.03 -0.46 7.43
C ASN A 74 25.27 0.47 6.22
N LEU A 75 24.30 0.59 5.30
CA LEU A 75 24.42 1.51 4.18
C LEU A 75 24.22 2.97 4.59
N PRO A 76 24.95 3.93 3.97
CA PRO A 76 24.69 5.36 4.10
C PRO A 76 23.23 5.69 3.73
N PRO A 77 22.58 6.68 4.40
CA PRO A 77 21.15 6.96 4.23
C PRO A 77 20.69 7.12 2.76
N LYS A 78 21.49 7.79 1.92
CA LYS A 78 21.20 7.95 0.49
C LYS A 78 21.23 6.63 -0.30
N LYS A 79 22.16 5.72 0.02
CA LYS A 79 22.28 4.42 -0.66
C LYS A 79 21.22 3.45 -0.16
N ARG A 80 20.91 3.49 1.15
CA ARG A 80 19.80 2.76 1.77
C ARG A 80 18.47 3.13 1.13
N GLY A 81 18.15 4.42 1.01
CA GLY A 81 16.93 4.89 0.36
C GLY A 81 16.81 4.46 -1.11
N ARG A 82 17.93 4.38 -1.84
CA ARG A 82 17.94 3.90 -3.24
C ARG A 82 17.68 2.39 -3.35
N GLU A 83 18.31 1.57 -2.52
CA GLU A 83 18.13 0.11 -2.55
C GLU A 83 16.78 -0.33 -1.99
N ILE A 84 16.31 0.33 -0.92
CA ILE A 84 14.94 0.18 -0.44
C ILE A 84 13.96 0.67 -1.52
N GLY A 85 14.21 1.80 -2.18
CA GLY A 85 13.37 2.31 -3.26
C GLY A 85 13.23 1.35 -4.45
N ARG A 86 14.32 0.66 -4.82
CA ARG A 86 14.29 -0.40 -5.84
C ARG A 86 13.44 -1.60 -5.41
N SER A 87 13.52 -1.97 -4.15
CA SER A 87 12.75 -3.09 -3.58
C SER A 87 11.27 -2.71 -3.33
N ILE A 88 10.98 -1.45 -3.01
CA ILE A 88 9.61 -0.89 -2.96
C ILE A 88 9.00 -0.82 -4.36
N GLY A 89 9.82 -0.55 -5.39
CA GLY A 89 9.40 -0.64 -6.79
C GLY A 89 8.80 -2.00 -7.15
N PHE A 90 9.29 -3.07 -6.51
CA PHE A 90 8.77 -4.43 -6.65
C PHE A 90 7.36 -4.61 -6.05
N TYR A 91 7.09 -4.03 -4.87
CA TYR A 91 5.75 -4.09 -4.24
C TYR A 91 4.73 -3.12 -4.83
N ARG A 92 5.20 -2.05 -5.48
CA ARG A 92 4.32 -1.10 -6.18
C ARG A 92 4.25 -1.39 -7.68
N LEU A 93 4.83 -2.49 -8.16
CA LEU A 93 4.96 -2.75 -9.59
C LEU A 93 3.57 -2.87 -10.22
N VAL A 94 2.72 -3.73 -9.67
CA VAL A 94 1.34 -3.93 -10.16
C VAL A 94 0.47 -2.69 -9.99
N TYR A 95 0.48 -2.05 -8.82
CA TYR A 95 -0.26 -0.78 -8.63
C TYR A 95 0.21 0.32 -9.59
N ASN A 96 1.52 0.43 -9.85
CA ASN A 96 2.06 1.42 -10.77
C ASN A 96 1.72 1.07 -12.23
N SER A 97 1.82 -0.19 -12.63
CA SER A 97 1.43 -0.68 -13.96
C SER A 97 -0.07 -0.46 -14.23
N LEU A 98 -0.92 -0.59 -13.20
CA LEU A 98 -2.35 -0.32 -13.34
C LEU A 98 -2.69 1.17 -13.47
N LYS A 99 -2.00 2.04 -12.73
CA LYS A 99 -2.36 3.47 -12.67
C LYS A 99 -1.71 4.33 -13.74
N HIS A 100 -0.66 3.82 -14.39
CA HIS A 100 0.12 4.55 -15.39
C HIS A 100 0.34 3.66 -16.60
N ALA A 101 0.03 4.19 -17.79
CA ALA A 101 0.55 3.66 -19.05
C ALA A 101 1.67 4.59 -19.50
N GLY A 102 2.92 4.12 -19.40
CA GLY A 102 4.10 4.94 -19.63
C GLY A 102 4.53 5.83 -18.45
N ASP A 103 5.66 6.47 -18.68
CA ASP A 103 6.45 7.38 -17.82
C ASP A 103 6.67 7.03 -16.33
N ARG A 104 7.51 6.00 -16.14
CA ARG A 104 8.67 6.01 -15.21
C ARG A 104 9.94 5.41 -15.84
N GLU A 105 9.80 4.74 -16.99
CA GLU A 105 10.84 3.98 -17.70
C GLU A 105 11.23 4.61 -19.07
N LYS A 106 10.75 5.81 -19.42
CA LYS A 106 10.90 6.43 -20.76
C LYS A 106 10.31 5.62 -21.92
N VAL A 107 9.29 4.80 -21.65
CA VAL A 107 8.56 4.01 -22.66
C VAL A 107 7.29 4.76 -23.09
N LYS A 108 6.94 4.68 -24.38
CA LYS A 108 5.69 5.29 -24.88
C LYS A 108 4.49 4.56 -24.27
N PRO A 109 3.39 5.24 -23.94
CA PRO A 109 2.19 4.58 -23.41
C PRO A 109 1.69 3.41 -24.29
N SER A 110 1.77 3.53 -25.62
CA SER A 110 1.39 2.46 -26.55
C SER A 110 2.24 1.20 -26.48
N GLN A 111 3.41 1.27 -25.84
CA GLN A 111 4.35 0.16 -25.64
C GLN A 111 4.28 -0.39 -24.21
N ASP A 112 3.49 0.22 -23.33
CA ASP A 112 3.35 -0.11 -21.91
C ASP A 112 1.87 -0.43 -21.58
N LEU A 113 1.28 -1.32 -22.40
CA LEU A 113 -0.12 -1.73 -22.29
C LEU A 113 -0.29 -3.11 -21.65
N LEU A 114 0.81 -3.85 -21.46
CA LEU A 114 0.81 -5.23 -21.01
C LEU A 114 1.70 -5.36 -19.79
N PHE A 115 1.22 -6.07 -18.78
CA PHE A 115 1.99 -6.47 -17.60
C PHE A 115 1.46 -7.82 -17.11
N ASP A 116 2.33 -8.62 -16.52
CA ASP A 116 1.99 -9.93 -15.96
C ASP A 116 1.84 -9.82 -14.44
N ALA A 117 0.72 -10.27 -13.91
CA ALA A 117 0.47 -10.30 -12.46
C ALA A 117 -0.63 -11.31 -12.09
N ASN A 118 -0.54 -11.87 -10.88
CA ASN A 118 -1.67 -12.51 -10.22
C ASN A 118 -2.45 -11.45 -9.45
N LEU A 119 -3.43 -10.80 -10.10
CA LEU A 119 -4.12 -9.64 -9.54
C LEU A 119 -4.81 -9.95 -8.20
N LYS A 120 -5.32 -11.16 -8.01
CA LYS A 120 -5.95 -11.57 -6.76
C LYS A 120 -4.93 -11.66 -5.61
N GLU A 121 -3.81 -12.30 -5.83
CA GLU A 121 -2.76 -12.41 -4.80
C GLU A 121 -2.19 -11.03 -4.45
N GLU A 122 -1.94 -10.20 -5.47
CA GLU A 122 -1.44 -8.83 -5.32
C GLU A 122 -2.42 -7.95 -4.56
N ALA A 123 -3.72 -8.02 -4.87
CA ALA A 123 -4.76 -7.31 -4.12
C ALA A 123 -4.74 -7.69 -2.63
N GLY A 124 -4.66 -8.99 -2.33
CA GLY A 124 -4.60 -9.48 -0.95
C GLY A 124 -3.40 -8.94 -0.17
N HIS A 125 -2.22 -8.95 -0.80
CA HIS A 125 -0.99 -8.42 -0.21
C HIS A 125 -1.04 -6.91 0.03
N LEU A 126 -1.56 -6.14 -0.92
CA LEU A 126 -1.68 -4.69 -0.77
C LEU A 126 -2.72 -4.32 0.29
N ILE A 127 -3.85 -5.02 0.36
CA ILE A 127 -4.85 -4.81 1.41
C ILE A 127 -4.25 -5.12 2.78
N SER A 128 -3.55 -6.26 2.93
CA SER A 128 -2.86 -6.61 4.18
C SER A 128 -1.87 -5.52 4.60
N SER A 129 -1.04 -5.07 3.66
CA SER A 129 -0.06 -4.01 3.92
C SER A 129 -0.72 -2.70 4.32
N ALA A 130 -1.83 -2.35 3.66
CA ALA A 130 -2.60 -1.15 3.97
C ALA A 130 -3.26 -1.25 5.36
N ILE A 131 -3.82 -2.41 5.74
CA ILE A 131 -4.35 -2.67 7.09
C ILE A 131 -3.27 -2.50 8.15
N ASP A 132 -2.10 -3.12 7.95
CA ASP A 132 -0.98 -3.04 8.89
C ASP A 132 -0.51 -1.59 9.08
N ASP A 133 -0.37 -0.85 7.99
CA ASP A 133 0.02 0.56 8.03
C ASP A 133 -1.05 1.43 8.66
N TYR A 134 -2.32 1.16 8.39
CA TYR A 134 -3.44 1.88 9.00
C TYR A 134 -3.58 1.59 10.50
N ASN A 135 -3.25 0.37 10.93
CA ASN A 135 -3.17 -0.02 12.34
C ASN A 135 -2.00 0.67 13.07
N LYS A 136 -0.86 0.88 12.40
CA LYS A 136 0.21 1.73 12.97
C LYS A 136 -0.27 3.17 13.19
N LEU A 137 -1.13 3.70 12.31
CA LEU A 137 -1.79 4.98 12.55
C LEU A 137 -2.82 4.96 13.69
N SER A 138 -3.46 3.82 14.01
CA SER A 138 -4.47 3.79 15.08
C SER A 138 -3.83 4.00 16.46
N LEU A 139 -2.59 3.54 16.65
CA LEU A 139 -1.76 3.90 17.81
C LEU A 139 -1.64 5.42 17.96
N LEU A 140 -1.54 6.13 16.84
CA LEU A 140 -1.41 7.60 16.76
C LEU A 140 -2.76 8.32 16.86
N ARG A 141 -3.86 7.64 16.51
CA ARG A 141 -5.23 8.18 16.62
C ARG A 141 -5.71 8.36 18.04
N ARG A 142 -5.21 7.51 18.95
CA ARG A 142 -5.48 7.66 20.39
C ARG A 142 -5.06 9.04 20.91
N GLU A 143 -4.17 9.73 20.19
CA GLU A 143 -3.70 11.08 20.53
C GLU A 143 -4.46 12.18 19.78
N THR A 144 -5.26 11.87 18.75
CA THR A 144 -5.85 12.85 17.81
C THR A 144 -7.38 12.84 17.71
N ASN A 145 -8.09 12.15 18.60
CA ASN A 145 -9.58 12.13 18.70
C ASN A 145 -10.30 11.90 17.36
N LEU A 146 -9.85 10.93 16.57
CA LEU A 146 -10.49 10.57 15.30
C LEU A 146 -11.55 9.47 15.48
N GLU A 147 -12.79 9.76 15.08
CA GLU A 147 -13.88 8.78 15.04
C GLU A 147 -13.81 7.92 13.77
N LEU A 148 -13.80 6.60 13.94
CA LEU A 148 -13.75 5.63 12.85
C LEU A 148 -15.11 4.96 12.64
N SER A 149 -15.40 4.56 11.41
CA SER A 149 -16.61 3.80 11.12
C SER A 149 -16.52 2.38 11.68
N ASP A 150 -17.67 1.80 12.04
CA ASP A 150 -17.75 0.44 12.58
C ASP A 150 -17.21 -0.61 11.61
N ASN A 151 -17.44 -0.42 10.31
CA ASN A 151 -16.90 -1.31 9.26
C ASN A 151 -15.38 -1.33 9.27
N LEU A 152 -14.77 -0.15 9.44
CA LEU A 152 -13.31 -0.03 9.48
C LEU A 152 -12.75 -0.61 10.77
N LEU A 153 -13.37 -0.34 11.92
CA LEU A 153 -12.98 -0.95 13.19
C LEU A 153 -13.03 -2.48 13.11
N THR A 154 -14.13 -3.01 12.57
CA THR A 154 -14.31 -4.45 12.33
C THR A 154 -13.19 -5.00 11.46
N LEU A 155 -12.92 -4.35 10.32
CA LEU A 155 -11.86 -4.78 9.40
C LEU A 155 -10.49 -4.84 10.11
N LEU A 156 -10.11 -3.79 10.83
CA LEU A 156 -8.81 -3.70 11.50
C LEU A 156 -8.64 -4.72 12.63
N GLN A 157 -9.74 -5.23 13.19
CA GLN A 157 -9.76 -6.25 14.25
C GLN A 157 -9.93 -7.68 13.74
N SER A 158 -10.41 -7.85 12.51
CA SER A 158 -10.85 -9.15 11.95
C SER A 158 -9.75 -10.17 11.66
N GLY A 159 -8.47 -9.83 11.87
CA GLY A 159 -7.35 -10.72 11.55
C GLY A 159 -7.33 -11.08 10.06
N TRP A 160 -7.19 -10.07 9.19
CA TRP A 160 -7.20 -10.22 7.74
C TRP A 160 -6.35 -11.40 7.25
N VAL A 161 -6.99 -12.28 6.47
CA VAL A 161 -6.36 -13.33 5.68
C VAL A 161 -6.86 -13.14 4.24
N ALA A 162 -5.90 -12.99 3.32
CA ALA A 162 -6.14 -12.87 1.88
C ALA A 162 -6.72 -14.18 1.32
#